data_AF-A0A0A9ZD18-F1
#
_entry.id   AF-A0A0A9ZD18-F1
#
_cell.length_a   1.000
_cell.length_b   1.000
_cell.length_c   1.000
_cell.angle_alpha   90.00
_cell.angle_beta   90.00
_cell.angle_gamma   90.00
#
_symmetry.space_group_name_H-M   'P 1'
#
loop_
_entity.id
_entity.type
_entity.pdbx_description
1 polymer ?
#
loop_
_entity_poly.entity_id
_entity_poly.type
_entity_poly.pdbx_seq_one_letter_code
_entity_poly.pdbx_strand_id
1 'polypeptide(L)'
;MGERLKEASKINLSLSALGNVISALVDGKAKHIPYRDSKLTRLLQDSLGGNTKTLMLACLSPADNNYDETLSTLRYANRAKNIKNQPQINEDPKDAMLRKYQEEIEQLKEMLTKPR
;
A
#
# COMPACT_ATOMS: atom_id res chain seq x y z
N MET A 1 10.34 -33.88 -12.90
CA MET A 1 9.05 -33.44 -12.28
C MET A 1 9.21 -32.53 -11.05
N GLY A 2 10.40 -32.36 -10.46
CA GLY A 2 10.58 -31.57 -9.24
C GLY A 2 10.65 -30.04 -9.39
N GLU A 3 11.09 -29.50 -10.54
CA GLU A 3 11.28 -28.05 -10.69
C GLU A 3 9.96 -27.28 -10.84
N ARG A 4 9.02 -27.75 -11.69
CA ARG A 4 7.69 -27.14 -11.81
C ARG A 4 6.90 -27.14 -10.50
N LEU A 5 7.03 -28.20 -9.69
CA LEU A 5 6.38 -28.26 -8.37
C LEU A 5 7.05 -27.30 -7.37
N LYS A 6 8.38 -27.18 -7.39
CA LYS A 6 9.11 -26.19 -6.58
C LYS A 6 8.79 -24.76 -6.98
N GLU A 7 8.59 -24.51 -8.27
CA GLU A 7 8.20 -23.20 -8.80
C GLU A 7 6.75 -22.85 -8.43
N ALA A 8 5.81 -23.78 -8.63
CA ALA A 8 4.42 -23.61 -8.21
C ALA A 8 4.29 -23.38 -6.69
N SER A 9 5.10 -24.08 -5.89
CA SER A 9 5.16 -23.87 -4.43
C SER A 9 5.66 -22.47 -4.07
N LYS A 10 6.67 -21.95 -4.79
CA LYS A 10 7.20 -20.59 -4.57
C LYS A 10 6.24 -19.48 -4.99
N ILE A 11 5.48 -19.67 -6.07
CA ILE A 11 4.46 -18.71 -6.53
C ILE A 11 3.32 -18.61 -5.52
N ASN A 12 2.85 -19.76 -5.02
CA ASN A 12 1.79 -19.77 -4.02
C ASN A 12 2.25 -19.20 -2.67
N LEU A 13 3.54 -19.31 -2.34
CA LEU A 13 4.09 -18.74 -1.10
C LEU A 13 3.95 -17.20 -1.08
N SER A 14 4.34 -16.51 -2.16
CA SER A 14 4.26 -15.04 -2.19
C SER A 14 2.82 -14.54 -2.22
N LEU A 15 1.93 -15.22 -2.93
CA LEU A 15 0.51 -14.87 -2.99
C LEU A 15 -0.20 -15.10 -1.65
N SER A 16 0.12 -16.21 -0.97
CA SER A 16 -0.40 -16.51 0.37
C SER A 16 0.12 -15.52 1.40
N ALA A 17 1.42 -15.20 1.37
CA ALA A 17 2.01 -14.19 2.25
C ALA A 17 1.35 -12.82 2.05
N LEU A 18 1.10 -12.43 0.79
CA LEU A 18 0.38 -11.21 0.47
C LEU A 18 -1.05 -11.23 1.05
N GLY A 19 -1.77 -12.36 0.92
CA GLY A 19 -3.09 -12.53 1.53
C GLY A 19 -3.10 -12.39 3.06
N ASN A 20 -2.07 -12.92 3.74
CA ASN A 20 -1.91 -12.78 5.19
C ASN A 20 -1.66 -11.33 5.60
N VAL A 21 -0.79 -10.62 4.87
CA VAL A 21 -0.52 -9.19 5.09
C VAL A 21 -1.79 -8.36 4.93
N ILE A 22 -2.55 -8.57 3.85
CA ILE A 22 -3.82 -7.85 3.63
C ILE A 22 -4.80 -8.11 4.76
N SER A 23 -4.97 -9.37 5.17
CA SER A 23 -5.91 -9.72 6.24
C SER A 23 -5.53 -9.06 7.56
N ALA A 24 -4.24 -9.09 7.91
CA ALA A 24 -3.73 -8.43 9.12
C ALA A 24 -3.91 -6.90 9.10
N LEU A 25 -3.73 -6.26 7.94
CA LEU A 25 -3.94 -4.82 7.75
C LEU A 25 -5.42 -4.42 7.86
N VAL A 26 -6.32 -5.23 7.31
CA VAL A 26 -7.76 -4.96 7.33
C VAL A 26 -8.35 -5.18 8.73
N ASP A 27 -7.91 -6.21 9.44
CA ASP A 27 -8.39 -6.49 10.80
C ASP A 27 -8.00 -5.38 11.79
N GLY A 28 -6.88 -4.68 11.53
CA GLY A 28 -6.40 -3.54 12.34
C GLY A 28 -6.00 -3.86 13.78
N LYS A 29 -6.19 -5.11 14.22
CA LYS A 29 -5.88 -5.62 15.57
C LYS A 29 -4.48 -6.21 15.66
N ALA A 30 -3.85 -6.52 14.52
CA ALA A 30 -2.54 -7.13 14.48
C ALA A 30 -1.46 -6.09 14.85
N LYS A 31 -0.75 -6.32 15.96
CA LYS A 31 0.40 -5.50 16.35
C LYS A 31 1.58 -5.64 15.37
N HIS A 32 1.66 -6.77 14.67
CA HIS A 32 2.73 -7.08 13.72
C HIS A 32 2.13 -7.55 12.40
N ILE A 33 2.53 -6.91 11.30
CA ILE A 33 2.14 -7.30 9.95
C ILE A 33 3.26 -8.15 9.34
N PRO A 34 2.97 -9.35 8.79
CA PRO A 34 3.97 -10.33 8.39
C PRO A 34 4.61 -10.03 7.03
N TYR A 35 5.12 -8.81 6.80
CA TYR A 35 5.77 -8.48 5.53
C TYR A 35 7.00 -9.34 5.24
N ARG A 36 7.63 -9.90 6.27
CA ARG A 36 8.87 -10.69 6.17
C ARG A 36 8.67 -12.10 5.61
N ASP A 37 7.43 -12.58 5.54
CA ASP A 37 7.11 -13.95 5.10
C ASP A 37 7.45 -14.19 3.62
N SER A 38 7.55 -13.12 2.82
CA SER A 38 8.03 -13.22 1.45
C SER A 38 8.85 -12.00 1.03
N LYS A 39 9.73 -12.18 0.03
CA LYS A 39 10.45 -11.05 -0.59
C LYS A 39 9.50 -10.05 -1.24
N LEU A 40 8.40 -10.54 -1.83
CA LEU A 40 7.40 -9.71 -2.50
C LEU A 40 6.73 -8.76 -1.50
N THR A 41 6.26 -9.28 -0.38
CA THR A 41 5.59 -8.48 0.67
C THR A 41 6.55 -7.50 1.35
N ARG A 42 7.87 -7.80 1.42
CA ARG A 42 8.88 -6.83 1.87
C ARG A 42 9.04 -5.67 0.90
N LEU A 43 9.07 -5.94 -0.40
CA LEU A 43 9.18 -4.89 -1.42
C LEU A 43 7.92 -4.02 -1.48
N LEU A 44 6.75 -4.62 -1.26
CA LEU A 44 5.46 -3.94 -1.30
C LEU A 44 5.00 -3.39 0.06
N GLN A 45 5.87 -3.39 1.07
CA GLN A 45 5.51 -2.95 2.41
C GLN A 45 4.96 -1.51 2.43
N ASP A 46 5.60 -0.59 1.71
CA ASP A 46 5.16 0.81 1.63
C ASP A 46 3.84 0.94 0.86
N SER A 47 3.63 0.09 -0.14
CA SER A 47 2.40 0.03 -0.92
C SER A 47 1.21 -0.50 -0.12
N LEU A 48 1.43 -1.26 0.95
CA LEU A 48 0.39 -1.95 1.71
C LEU A 48 0.38 -1.46 3.16
N GLY A 49 -0.29 -0.34 3.42
CA GLY A 49 -0.39 0.27 4.75
C GLY A 49 0.67 1.32 5.06
N GLY A 50 1.55 1.64 4.09
CA GLY A 50 2.62 2.63 4.26
C GLY A 50 2.37 3.94 3.51
N ASN A 51 3.49 4.58 3.14
CA ASN A 51 3.52 5.87 2.47
C ASN A 51 3.52 5.70 0.93
N THR A 52 2.38 5.27 0.37
CA THR A 52 2.20 5.17 -1.08
C THR A 52 0.72 5.25 -1.44
N LYS A 53 0.41 5.87 -2.58
CA LYS A 53 -0.92 5.79 -3.21
C LYS A 53 -0.98 4.50 -4.03
N THR A 54 -1.70 3.51 -3.53
CA THR A 54 -1.72 2.17 -4.12
C THR A 54 -3.02 1.90 -4.86
N LEU A 55 -2.91 1.36 -6.08
CA LEU A 55 -4.02 0.85 -6.88
C LEU A 55 -3.84 -0.64 -7.11
N MET A 56 -4.89 -1.43 -6.88
CA MET A 56 -4.93 -2.84 -7.22
C MET A 56 -5.88 -3.06 -8.39
N LEU A 57 -5.41 -3.75 -9.43
CA LEU A 57 -6.23 -4.20 -10.55
C LEU A 57 -6.54 -5.69 -10.37
N ALA A 58 -7.83 -6.03 -10.34
CA ALA A 58 -8.29 -7.41 -10.30
C ALA A 58 -8.65 -7.88 -11.71
N CYS A 59 -7.82 -8.73 -12.30
CA CYS A 59 -8.06 -9.30 -13.62
C CYS A 59 -8.92 -10.57 -13.49
N LEU A 60 -10.09 -10.58 -14.14
CA LEU A 60 -11.09 -11.64 -14.00
C LEU A 60 -11.44 -12.23 -15.36
N SER A 61 -11.82 -13.50 -15.38
CA SER A 61 -12.38 -14.16 -16.56
C SER A 61 -13.91 -14.21 -16.43
N PRO A 62 -14.66 -13.85 -17.49
CA PRO A 62 -16.13 -13.95 -17.49
C PRO A 62 -16.64 -15.38 -17.74
N ALA A 63 -15.75 -16.35 -17.98
CA ALA A 63 -16.15 -17.72 -18.30
C ALA A 63 -16.60 -18.50 -17.05
N ASP A 64 -17.68 -19.30 -17.20
CA ASP A 64 -18.29 -20.06 -16.10
C ASP A 64 -17.33 -21.07 -15.46
N ASN A 65 -16.44 -21.67 -16.26
CA ASN A 65 -15.42 -22.60 -15.77
C ASN A 65 -14.38 -21.95 -14.84
N ASN A 66 -14.32 -20.62 -14.79
CA ASN A 66 -13.42 -19.85 -13.94
C ASN A 66 -14.16 -19.20 -12.75
N TYR A 67 -15.43 -19.54 -12.51
CA TYR A 67 -16.27 -18.92 -11.48
C TYR A 67 -15.59 -18.87 -10.10
N ASP A 68 -15.04 -19.99 -9.64
CA ASP A 68 -14.43 -20.09 -8.31
C ASP A 68 -13.17 -19.22 -8.16
N GLU A 69 -12.35 -19.16 -9.19
CA GLU A 69 -11.13 -18.32 -9.23
C GLU A 69 -11.48 -16.83 -9.33
N THR A 70 -12.47 -16.49 -10.15
CA THR A 70 -13.01 -15.12 -10.27
C THR A 70 -13.58 -14.66 -8.92
N LEU A 71 -14.36 -15.50 -8.24
CA LEU A 71 -14.91 -15.18 -6.91
C LEU A 71 -13.80 -15.03 -5.86
N SER A 72 -12.79 -15.89 -5.88
CA SER A 72 -11.63 -15.80 -4.97
C SER A 72 -10.85 -14.50 -5.17
N THR A 73 -10.62 -14.11 -6.42
CA THR A 73 -9.95 -12.85 -6.79
C THR A 73 -10.78 -11.62 -6.36
N LEU A 74 -12.10 -11.64 -6.55
CA LEU A 74 -12.99 -10.58 -6.10
C LEU A 74 -12.99 -10.41 -4.58
N ARG A 75 -13.07 -11.53 -3.83
CA ARG A 75 -12.97 -11.50 -2.36
C ARG A 75 -11.64 -10.92 -1.90
N TYR A 76 -10.56 -11.27 -2.60
CA TYR A 76 -9.25 -10.74 -2.33
C TYR A 76 -9.17 -9.23 -2.55
N ALA A 77 -9.64 -8.75 -3.71
CA ALA A 77 -9.69 -7.33 -4.03
C ALA A 77 -10.56 -6.54 -3.05
N ASN A 78 -11.69 -7.13 -2.61
CA ASN A 78 -12.56 -6.51 -1.62
C ASN A 78 -11.87 -6.31 -0.27
N ARG A 79 -11.03 -7.26 0.17
CA ARG A 79 -10.19 -7.05 1.36
C ARG A 79 -9.15 -5.96 1.13
N ALA A 80 -8.43 -6.03 0.01
CA ALA A 80 -7.39 -5.06 -0.32
C ALA A 80 -7.90 -3.60 -0.36
N LYS A 81 -9.14 -3.39 -0.82
CA LYS A 81 -9.83 -2.09 -0.83
C LYS A 81 -9.91 -1.44 0.56
N ASN A 82 -9.96 -2.24 1.63
CA ASN A 82 -10.09 -1.72 3.00
C ASN A 82 -8.75 -1.36 3.66
N ILE A 83 -7.64 -1.58 2.98
CA ILE A 83 -6.31 -1.16 3.47
C ILE A 83 -6.25 0.36 3.48
N LYS A 84 -5.85 0.94 4.61
CA LYS A 84 -5.65 2.37 4.76
C LYS A 84 -4.17 2.70 4.65
N ASN A 85 -3.79 3.36 3.55
CA ASN A 85 -2.46 3.93 3.39
C ASN A 85 -2.43 5.37 3.92
N GLN A 86 -1.24 5.82 4.33
CA GLN A 86 -1.00 7.20 4.77
C GLN A 86 0.04 7.85 3.86
N PRO A 87 -0.30 8.17 2.61
CA PRO A 87 0.62 8.82 1.70
C PRO A 87 0.94 10.24 2.20
N GLN A 88 2.22 10.54 2.36
CA GLN A 88 2.79 11.82 2.73
C GLN A 88 3.75 12.28 1.63
N ILE A 89 3.89 13.60 1.47
CA ILE A 89 4.82 14.16 0.50
C ILE A 89 6.24 13.93 1.01
N ASN A 90 7.04 13.20 0.22
CA ASN A 90 8.44 12.94 0.53
C ASN A 90 9.29 14.13 0.10
N GLU A 91 9.34 15.15 0.94
CA GLU A 91 10.20 16.32 0.75
C GLU A 91 11.51 16.18 1.51
N ASP A 92 12.58 16.73 0.93
CA ASP A 92 13.82 16.90 1.67
C ASP A 92 13.56 17.83 2.86
N PRO A 93 14.04 17.50 4.07
CA PRO A 93 13.88 18.34 5.25
C PRO A 93 14.30 19.80 5.02
N LYS A 94 15.31 20.04 4.17
CA LYS A 94 15.77 21.39 3.83
C LYS A 94 14.73 22.15 3.01
N ASP A 95 14.15 21.51 1.99
CA ASP A 95 13.13 22.13 1.14
C ASP A 95 11.84 22.39 1.90
N ALA A 96 11.47 21.47 2.81
CA ALA A 96 10.34 21.64 3.72
C ALA A 96 10.55 22.83 4.67
N MET A 97 11.76 22.99 5.23
CA MET A 97 12.09 24.16 6.06
C MET A 97 12.11 25.46 5.25
N LEU A 98 12.69 25.44 4.04
CA LEU A 98 12.77 26.62 3.19
C LEU A 98 11.37 27.16 2.84
N ARG A 99 10.42 26.25 2.56
CA ARG A 99 9.02 26.62 2.30
C ARG A 99 8.33 27.20 3.52
N LYS A 100 8.50 26.58 4.70
CA LYS A 100 7.96 27.13 5.95
C LYS A 100 8.47 28.54 6.23
N TYR A 101 9.77 28.77 6.03
CA TYR A 101 10.35 30.09 6.20
C TYR A 101 9.83 31.10 5.16
N GLN A 102 9.63 30.68 3.92
CA GLN A 102 9.02 31.53 2.90
C GLN A 102 7.58 31.91 3.26
N GLU A 103 6.76 30.95 3.71
CA GLU A 103 5.39 31.18 4.18
C GLU A 103 5.36 32.13 5.40
N GLU A 104 6.24 31.94 6.38
CA GLU A 104 6.35 32.85 7.53
C GLU A 104 6.75 34.27 7.11
N ILE A 105 7.72 34.40 6.20
CA ILE A 105 8.15 35.72 5.68
C ILE A 105 6.98 36.43 5.00
N GLU A 106 6.17 35.70 4.22
CA GLU A 106 5.02 36.25 3.52
C GLU A 106 3.92 36.69 4.49
N GLN A 107 3.59 35.85 5.48
CA GLN A 107 2.62 36.19 6.53
C GLN A 107 3.05 37.42 7.34
N LEU A 108 4.31 37.50 7.75
CA LEU A 108 4.84 38.63 8.50
C LEU A 108 4.81 39.93 7.67
N LYS A 109 5.11 39.84 6.37
CA LYS A 109 5.01 40.99 5.44
C LYS A 109 3.57 41.46 5.26
N GLU A 110 2.59 40.56 5.21
CA GLU A 110 1.17 40.93 5.17
C GLU A 110 0.72 41.61 6.47
N MET A 111 1.18 41.14 7.63
CA MET A 111 0.85 41.76 8.92
C MET A 111 1.40 43.19 9.05
N LEU A 112 2.56 43.46 8.44
CA LEU A 112 3.18 44.79 8.44
C LEU A 112 2.54 45.74 7.42
N THR A 113 1.93 45.21 6.35
CA THR A 113 1.31 46.02 5.28
C THR A 113 -0.19 46.25 5.49
N LYS A 114 -0.85 45.55 6.42
CA LYS A 114 -2.21 45.88 6.83
C LYS A 114 -2.23 47.19 7.64
N PRO A 115 -2.86 48.27 7.15
CA PRO A 115 -3.05 49.48 7.95
C PRO A 115 -3.97 49.17 9.14
N ARG A 116 -3.69 49.80 10.28
CA ARG A 116 -4.53 49.77 11.49
C ARG A 116 -5.94 50.28 11.22
#